data_AF-A0A0A9ZF67-F1
#
_entry.id   AF-A0A0A9ZF67-F1
#
_cell.length_a   1.000
_cell.length_b   1.000
_cell.length_c   1.000
_cell.angle_alpha   90.00
_cell.angle_beta   90.00
_cell.angle_gamma   90.00
#
_symmetry.space_group_name_H-M   'P 1'
#
loop_
_entity.id
_entity.type
_entity.pdbx_description
1 polymer ?
#
loop_
_entity_poly.entity_id
_entity_poly.type
_entity_poly.pdbx_seq_one_letter_code
_entity_poly.pdbx_strand_id
1 'polypeptide(L)'
;IEFLKNKRACFTCLRVGNHIEAECRAIVKCLICDARHYTILCPKLEKDFPKSKTPATQSTTSLSQDPNGELVNIVSGGNTVSCHMLSSETGPTLLQTLQVRVCAGNTEKTVRVLLDSGSQRSYVTKTLAANLNFPSFGQECLSQSLFGRAETREKSQKKYNMTLQGLNTITSKFRFTALEEEKICNFVPRLTNLQIINRLKKSNIFLSEIGPNPPNIDVMLGADVVGNLLTGISMNLGNGLVATDTVLGWVVMGPSCRKE
;
A
#
# COMPACT_ATOMS: atom_id res chain seq x y z
N ILE A 1 31.44 -8.38 3.72
CA ILE A 1 32.77 -7.78 4.02
C ILE A 1 33.81 -8.15 2.96
N GLU A 2 33.96 -9.42 2.61
CA GLU A 2 34.95 -9.89 1.61
C GLU A 2 34.74 -9.28 0.21
N PHE A 3 33.48 -9.13 -0.23
CA PHE A 3 33.13 -8.39 -1.44
C PHE A 3 33.65 -6.94 -1.45
N LEU A 4 33.59 -6.24 -0.32
CA LEU A 4 34.06 -4.86 -0.19
C LEU A 4 35.59 -4.77 -0.22
N LYS A 5 36.27 -5.75 0.40
CA LYS A 5 37.73 -5.88 0.32
C LYS A 5 38.18 -6.07 -1.14
N ASN A 6 37.52 -6.95 -1.88
CA ASN A 6 37.85 -7.24 -3.28
C ASN A 6 37.63 -6.02 -4.20
N LYS A 7 36.66 -5.16 -3.88
CA LYS A 7 36.36 -3.94 -4.65
C LYS A 7 37.11 -2.70 -4.16
N ARG A 8 37.98 -2.81 -3.14
CA ARG A 8 38.67 -1.68 -2.49
C ARG A 8 37.71 -0.54 -2.15
N ALA A 9 36.53 -0.87 -1.65
CA ALA A 9 35.52 0.11 -1.26
C ALA A 9 35.78 0.62 0.16
N CYS A 10 35.47 1.90 0.43
CA CYS A 10 35.50 2.44 1.77
C CYS A 10 34.47 1.74 2.67
N PHE A 11 34.86 1.23 3.84
CA PHE A 11 33.96 0.51 4.76
C PHE A 11 32.93 1.43 5.46
N THR A 12 33.18 2.74 5.47
CA THR A 12 32.26 3.73 6.03
C THR A 12 31.19 4.16 5.04
N CYS A 13 31.56 4.52 3.80
CA CYS A 13 30.62 5.09 2.81
C CYS A 13 30.27 4.15 1.66
N LEU A 14 30.89 2.97 1.57
CA LEU A 14 30.71 1.95 0.53
C LEU A 14 31.06 2.40 -0.90
N ARG A 15 31.61 3.61 -1.08
CA ARG A 15 32.06 4.09 -2.38
C ARG A 15 33.38 3.43 -2.76
N VAL A 16 33.47 3.02 -4.02
CA VAL A 16 34.70 2.55 -4.65
C VAL A 16 35.52 3.77 -5.08
N GLY A 17 36.78 3.88 -4.64
CA GLY A 17 37.64 5.03 -4.93
C GLY A 17 38.86 5.15 -4.01
N ASN A 18 39.57 6.27 -4.09
CA ASN A 18 40.90 6.47 -3.49
C ASN A 18 40.87 7.03 -2.05
N HIS A 19 40.04 6.49 -1.16
CA HIS A 19 40.14 6.86 0.26
C HIS A 19 39.80 5.70 1.18
N ILE A 20 40.44 5.68 2.34
CA ILE A 20 40.19 4.68 3.39
C ILE A 20 39.19 5.20 4.42
N GLU A 21 38.70 4.31 5.28
CA GLU A 21 37.73 4.64 6.36
C GLU A 21 38.18 5.82 7.24
N ALA A 22 39.46 5.89 7.57
CA ALA A 22 40.04 6.97 8.38
C ALA A 22 39.93 8.36 7.72
N GLU A 23 39.93 8.42 6.39
CA GLU A 23 39.90 9.67 5.60
C GLU A 23 38.49 10.00 5.11
N CYS A 24 37.52 9.12 5.36
CA CYS A 24 36.15 9.30 4.93
C CYS A 24 35.51 10.46 5.70
N ARG A 25 34.81 11.36 5.00
CA ARG A 25 34.04 12.47 5.59
C ARG A 25 32.53 12.21 5.64
N ALA A 26 32.08 11.03 5.18
CA ALA A 26 30.66 10.68 5.21
C ALA A 26 30.16 10.57 6.66
N ILE A 27 28.98 11.13 6.91
CA ILE A 27 28.27 11.00 8.18
C ILE A 27 27.38 9.76 8.05
N VAL A 28 27.82 8.66 8.65
CA VAL A 28 27.12 7.37 8.65
C VAL A 28 27.02 6.90 10.08
N LYS A 29 25.83 6.49 10.50
CA LYS A 29 25.54 5.99 11.85
C LYS A 29 24.80 4.66 11.75
N CYS A 30 25.34 3.64 12.41
CA CYS A 30 24.74 2.31 12.47
C CYS A 30 23.48 2.34 13.33
N LEU A 31 22.38 1.75 12.85
CA LEU A 31 21.13 1.69 13.59
C LEU A 31 21.13 0.67 14.74
N ILE A 32 22.14 -0.21 14.82
CA ILE A 32 22.24 -1.27 15.84
C ILE A 32 23.18 -0.89 16.98
N CYS A 33 24.30 -0.25 16.67
CA CYS A 33 25.34 0.02 17.67
C CYS A 33 25.85 1.46 17.67
N ASP A 34 25.19 2.35 16.93
CA ASP A 34 25.50 3.78 16.84
C ASP A 34 26.93 4.13 16.35
N ALA A 35 27.73 3.13 16.00
CA ALA A 35 29.07 3.31 15.47
C ALA A 35 29.06 3.69 13.98
N ARG A 36 30.22 4.09 13.47
CA ARG A 36 30.38 4.73 12.17
C ARG A 36 30.46 3.73 11.00
N HIS A 37 29.38 3.00 10.75
CA HIS A 37 29.24 2.07 9.60
C HIS A 37 27.77 1.91 9.19
N TYR A 38 27.53 1.41 7.98
CA TYR A 38 26.18 0.99 7.59
C TYR A 38 25.73 -0.23 8.38
N THR A 39 24.45 -0.26 8.77
CA THR A 39 23.86 -1.34 9.59
C THR A 39 24.18 -2.75 9.07
N ILE A 40 24.20 -2.94 7.74
CA ILE A 40 24.53 -4.23 7.09
C ILE A 40 25.95 -4.74 7.38
N LEU A 41 26.87 -3.86 7.78
CA LEU A 41 28.23 -4.19 8.18
C LEU A 41 28.39 -4.33 9.70
N CYS A 42 27.32 -4.14 10.47
CA CYS A 42 27.39 -4.19 11.92
C CYS A 42 27.70 -5.62 12.39
N PRO A 43 28.79 -5.84 13.17
CA PRO A 43 29.08 -7.17 13.72
C PRO A 43 28.00 -7.70 14.66
N LYS A 44 27.15 -6.81 15.21
CA LYS A 44 26.02 -7.18 16.07
C LYS A 44 24.79 -7.64 15.28
N LEU A 45 24.78 -7.46 13.95
CA LEU A 45 23.66 -7.85 13.10
C LEU A 45 23.36 -9.36 13.13
N GLU A 46 24.33 -10.21 13.48
CA GLU A 46 24.11 -11.66 13.59
C GLU A 46 23.61 -12.15 14.96
N LYS A 47 23.55 -11.29 16.00
CA LYS A 47 23.12 -11.72 17.33
C LYS A 47 21.60 -11.76 17.51
N ASP A 48 20.83 -11.12 16.63
CA ASP A 48 19.37 -10.96 16.78
C ASP A 48 18.55 -11.67 15.68
N PHE A 49 19.19 -12.49 14.81
CA PHE A 49 18.50 -13.29 13.79
C PHE A 49 18.83 -14.78 13.96
N PRO A 50 17.89 -15.64 14.39
CA PRO A 50 18.10 -17.08 14.37
C PRO A 50 18.16 -17.57 12.92
N LYS A 51 19.24 -18.29 12.57
CA LYS A 51 19.38 -18.99 11.28
C LYS A 51 18.21 -19.95 11.11
N SER A 52 17.35 -19.70 10.12
CA SER A 52 16.16 -20.50 9.84
C SER A 52 16.51 -21.95 9.48
N LYS A 53 16.13 -22.90 10.35
CA LYS A 53 15.84 -24.29 10.00
C LYS A 53 14.36 -24.54 10.31
N THR A 54 13.59 -24.94 9.31
CA THR A 54 12.16 -25.33 9.37
C THR A 54 11.95 -26.66 10.11
N PRO A 55 10.72 -27.11 10.43
CA PRO A 55 9.72 -26.51 11.33
C PRO A 55 9.18 -27.53 12.37
N ALA A 56 8.79 -27.11 13.58
CA ALA A 56 7.91 -27.91 14.44
C ALA A 56 7.13 -27.05 15.44
N THR A 57 5.85 -27.38 15.52
CA THR A 57 4.75 -27.00 16.41
C THR A 57 5.15 -26.69 17.86
N GLN A 58 4.64 -25.59 18.43
CA GLN A 58 3.83 -25.53 19.67
C GLN A 58 3.68 -24.08 20.17
N SER A 59 2.45 -23.78 20.55
CA SER A 59 1.93 -22.51 21.09
C SER A 59 2.67 -22.05 22.36
N THR A 60 2.66 -20.74 22.66
CA THR A 60 2.27 -20.23 23.99
C THR A 60 2.32 -18.69 24.04
N THR A 61 1.24 -18.14 24.58
CA THR A 61 1.09 -16.74 25.01
C THR A 61 1.84 -16.53 26.32
N SER A 62 2.62 -15.46 26.46
CA SER A 62 2.98 -14.92 27.77
C SER A 62 2.99 -13.40 27.74
N LEU A 63 2.27 -12.83 28.71
CA LEU A 63 2.19 -11.41 29.03
C LEU A 63 3.33 -11.08 30.01
N SER A 64 4.03 -9.98 29.77
CA SER A 64 4.77 -9.27 30.82
C SER A 64 4.60 -7.76 30.64
N GLN A 65 4.12 -7.11 31.69
CA GLN A 65 4.03 -5.65 31.84
C GLN A 65 5.37 -5.11 32.38
N ASP A 66 5.77 -3.93 31.92
CA ASP A 66 6.65 -3.01 32.65
C ASP A 66 6.35 -1.55 32.22
N PRO A 67 6.74 -0.51 32.99
CA PRO A 67 5.83 0.52 33.44
C PRO A 67 6.41 1.88 33.05
N ASN A 68 6.27 2.28 31.79
CA ASN A 68 6.49 3.66 31.39
C ASN A 68 5.71 3.89 30.11
N GLY A 69 4.66 4.71 30.20
CA GLY A 69 3.76 4.98 29.09
C GLY A 69 4.48 5.65 27.92
N GLU A 70 4.79 4.85 26.89
CA GLU A 70 4.99 5.33 25.52
C GLU A 70 4.51 4.26 24.53
N LEU A 71 3.60 4.63 23.64
CA LEU A 71 3.03 3.76 22.61
C LEU A 71 4.06 3.55 21.49
N VAL A 72 4.43 2.30 21.16
CA VAL A 72 5.07 2.00 19.87
C VAL A 72 4.70 0.64 19.30
N ASN A 73 4.34 0.68 18.01
CA ASN A 73 3.73 -0.37 17.20
C ASN A 73 4.53 -1.68 17.18
N ILE A 74 3.89 -2.75 17.63
CA ILE A 74 4.23 -4.13 17.28
C ILE A 74 3.84 -4.33 15.80
N VAL A 75 4.81 -4.32 14.89
CA VAL A 75 4.61 -4.92 13.56
C VAL A 75 4.87 -6.41 13.71
N SER A 76 3.80 -7.14 14.03
CA SER A 76 3.77 -8.59 13.94
C SER A 76 4.14 -9.02 12.52
N GLY A 77 4.99 -10.04 12.45
CA GLY A 77 5.47 -10.64 11.21
C GLY A 77 4.34 -10.92 10.23
N GLY A 78 4.38 -10.20 9.12
CA GLY A 78 3.66 -10.53 7.90
C GLY A 78 4.59 -10.24 6.74
N ASN A 79 4.80 -11.22 5.87
CA ASN A 79 5.60 -11.10 4.65
C ASN A 79 5.11 -9.89 3.83
N THR A 80 5.72 -8.74 4.05
CA THR A 80 5.45 -7.50 3.34
C THR A 80 6.39 -7.47 2.15
N VAL A 81 5.90 -7.95 1.01
CA VAL A 81 6.53 -7.62 -0.28
C VAL A 81 6.17 -6.16 -0.56
N SER A 82 6.88 -5.25 0.10
CA SER A 82 6.86 -3.84 -0.24
C SER A 82 7.73 -3.68 -1.48
N CYS A 83 7.11 -3.44 -2.64
CA CYS A 83 7.78 -2.94 -3.83
C CYS A 83 8.15 -1.46 -3.62
N HIS A 84 8.90 -1.17 -2.57
CA HIS A 84 9.50 0.13 -2.35
C HIS A 84 10.74 0.21 -3.25
N MET A 85 10.63 0.90 -4.38
CA MET A 85 11.81 1.39 -5.08
C MET A 85 12.50 2.40 -4.16
N LEU A 86 13.58 1.97 -3.51
CA LEU A 86 14.46 2.79 -2.67
C LEU A 86 15.36 3.65 -3.57
N SER A 87 14.78 4.60 -4.29
CA SER A 87 15.53 5.76 -4.79
C SER A 87 15.32 6.90 -3.80
N SER A 88 16.38 7.64 -3.46
CA SER A 88 16.32 8.71 -2.44
C SER A 88 15.55 9.95 -2.88
N GLU A 89 15.20 10.06 -4.16
CA GLU A 89 14.55 11.23 -4.74
C GLU A 89 13.08 10.98 -5.12
N THR A 90 12.74 9.74 -5.51
CA THR A 90 11.37 9.38 -5.89
C THR A 90 10.60 8.81 -4.70
N GLY A 91 9.40 9.34 -4.49
CA GLY A 91 8.42 8.79 -3.56
C GLY A 91 7.73 7.55 -4.10
N PRO A 92 6.81 6.97 -3.33
CA PRO A 92 6.04 5.83 -3.81
C PRO A 92 5.27 6.17 -5.10
N THR A 93 5.10 5.18 -5.96
CA THR A 93 4.14 5.28 -7.07
C THR A 93 2.74 5.10 -6.51
N LEU A 94 1.86 6.05 -6.83
CA LEU A 94 0.47 6.05 -6.41
C LEU A 94 -0.38 5.29 -7.42
N LEU A 95 -1.28 4.47 -6.89
CA LEU A 95 -2.38 3.87 -7.64
C LEU A 95 -3.64 4.71 -7.44
N GLN A 96 -4.60 4.56 -8.34
CA GLN A 96 -5.87 5.27 -8.26
C GLN A 96 -6.71 4.73 -7.10
N THR A 97 -6.57 5.36 -5.94
CA THR A 97 -7.38 5.05 -4.76
C THR A 97 -8.17 6.26 -4.29
N LEU A 98 -9.33 5.99 -3.70
CA LEU A 98 -10.19 7.00 -3.10
C LEU A 98 -11.01 6.41 -1.94
N GLN A 99 -11.44 7.25 -1.01
CA GLN A 99 -12.46 6.89 -0.02
C GLN A 99 -13.85 7.23 -0.52
N VAL A 100 -14.80 6.33 -0.26
CA VAL A 100 -16.22 6.44 -0.64
C VAL A 100 -17.10 5.88 0.46
N ARG A 101 -18.41 6.19 0.42
CA ARG A 101 -19.43 5.50 1.22
C ARG A 101 -19.92 4.27 0.47
N VAL A 102 -19.93 3.12 1.12
CA VAL A 102 -20.70 1.94 0.71
C VAL A 102 -22.09 2.06 1.32
N CYS A 103 -23.14 2.01 0.50
CA CYS A 103 -24.53 2.08 0.94
C CYS A 103 -25.12 0.65 0.99
N ALA A 104 -25.53 0.20 2.17
CA ALA A 104 -26.16 -1.09 2.42
C ALA A 104 -27.52 -0.88 3.12
N GLY A 105 -28.59 -0.69 2.34
CA GLY A 105 -29.90 -0.31 2.89
C GLY A 105 -29.83 1.03 3.63
N ASN A 106 -30.06 1.02 4.94
CA ASN A 106 -29.98 2.19 5.82
C ASN A 106 -28.61 2.37 6.48
N THR A 107 -27.66 1.46 6.24
CA THR A 107 -26.31 1.52 6.80
C THR A 107 -25.33 2.06 5.76
N GLU A 108 -24.45 2.95 6.20
CA GLU A 108 -23.37 3.48 5.38
C GLU A 108 -22.04 3.27 6.09
N LYS A 109 -21.00 2.92 5.31
CA LYS A 109 -19.64 2.80 5.83
C LYS A 109 -18.66 3.42 4.86
N THR A 110 -17.77 4.27 5.37
CA THR A 110 -16.65 4.80 4.60
C THR A 110 -15.59 3.73 4.44
N VAL A 111 -15.19 3.47 3.21
CA VAL A 111 -14.20 2.46 2.84
C VAL A 111 -13.21 3.03 1.83
N ARG A 112 -12.07 2.37 1.68
CA ARG A 112 -11.10 2.70 0.64
C ARG A 112 -11.23 1.77 -0.55
N VAL A 113 -11.24 2.38 -1.73
CA VAL A 113 -11.43 1.72 -3.02
C VAL A 113 -10.16 1.85 -3.86
N LEU A 114 -9.80 0.78 -4.56
CA LEU A 114 -8.78 0.77 -5.60
C LEU A 114 -9.43 0.62 -6.98
N LEU A 115 -9.08 1.48 -7.93
CA LEU A 115 -9.39 1.28 -9.35
C LEU A 115 -8.24 0.50 -9.98
N ASP A 116 -8.55 -0.67 -10.54
CA ASP A 116 -7.59 -1.56 -11.17
C ASP A 116 -8.12 -2.09 -12.51
N SER A 117 -7.77 -1.39 -13.59
CA SER A 117 -8.10 -1.84 -14.94
C SER A 117 -7.29 -3.07 -15.39
N GLY A 118 -6.32 -3.54 -14.60
CA GLY A 118 -5.61 -4.80 -14.84
C GLY A 118 -6.41 -6.04 -14.40
N SER A 119 -7.44 -5.84 -13.58
CA SER A 119 -8.34 -6.90 -13.11
C SER A 119 -9.63 -6.94 -13.92
N GLN A 120 -10.05 -8.11 -14.39
CA GLN A 120 -11.27 -8.25 -15.21
C GLN A 120 -12.58 -8.14 -14.43
N ARG A 121 -12.54 -8.35 -13.11
CA ARG A 121 -13.69 -8.38 -12.21
C ARG A 121 -13.49 -7.41 -11.05
N SER A 122 -14.59 -6.95 -10.48
CA SER A 122 -14.58 -6.18 -9.23
C SER A 122 -14.72 -7.07 -7.98
N TYR A 123 -14.11 -6.64 -6.87
CA TYR A 123 -14.03 -7.42 -5.62
C TYR A 123 -14.37 -6.60 -4.37
N VAL A 124 -14.84 -7.29 -3.33
CA VAL A 124 -15.10 -6.77 -1.99
C VAL A 124 -14.52 -7.69 -0.94
N THR A 125 -13.98 -7.15 0.16
CA THR A 125 -13.49 -7.99 1.26
C THR A 125 -14.64 -8.75 1.94
N LYS A 126 -14.43 -10.03 2.28
CA LYS A 126 -15.41 -10.83 3.04
C LYS A 126 -15.80 -10.17 4.35
N THR A 127 -14.82 -9.56 5.03
CA THR A 127 -15.05 -8.80 6.27
C THR A 127 -16.01 -7.64 6.05
N LEU A 128 -15.86 -6.86 4.97
CA LEU A 128 -16.79 -5.77 4.69
C LEU A 128 -18.19 -6.29 4.35
N ALA A 129 -18.27 -7.30 3.47
CA ALA A 129 -19.54 -7.89 3.08
C ALA A 129 -20.33 -8.46 4.26
N ALA A 130 -19.64 -9.17 5.16
CA ALA A 130 -20.22 -9.73 6.38
C ALA A 130 -20.64 -8.64 7.37
N ASN A 131 -19.78 -7.65 7.62
CA ASN A 131 -20.08 -6.56 8.57
C ASN A 131 -21.30 -5.72 8.16
N LEU A 132 -21.53 -5.57 6.85
CA LEU A 132 -22.68 -4.85 6.31
C LEU A 132 -23.87 -5.77 5.99
N ASN A 133 -23.77 -7.06 6.31
CA ASN A 133 -24.80 -8.08 6.07
C ASN A 133 -25.34 -8.05 4.62
N PHE A 134 -24.45 -7.89 3.64
CA PHE A 134 -24.88 -7.87 2.24
C PHE A 134 -25.50 -9.22 1.84
N PRO A 135 -26.70 -9.23 1.24
CA PRO A 135 -27.29 -10.46 0.73
C PRO A 135 -26.51 -10.91 -0.52
N SER A 136 -25.96 -12.12 -0.46
CA SER A 136 -25.41 -12.75 -1.67
C SER A 136 -26.55 -13.17 -2.59
N PHE A 137 -26.43 -12.88 -3.89
CA PHE A 137 -27.40 -13.30 -4.89
C PHE A 137 -26.92 -14.47 -5.76
N GLY A 138 -25.71 -14.97 -5.50
CA GLY A 138 -25.11 -16.05 -6.27
C GLY A 138 -23.67 -16.33 -5.89
N GLN A 139 -23.06 -17.29 -6.59
CA GLN A 139 -21.64 -17.62 -6.48
C GLN A 139 -21.04 -17.81 -7.87
N GLU A 140 -19.74 -17.58 -7.98
CA GLU A 140 -18.96 -17.81 -9.20
C GLU A 140 -17.71 -18.59 -8.82
N CYS A 141 -17.42 -19.64 -9.57
CA CYS A 141 -16.21 -20.45 -9.40
C CYS A 141 -15.14 -19.92 -10.35
N LEU A 142 -14.02 -19.43 -9.81
CA LEU A 142 -12.95 -18.87 -10.63
C LEU A 142 -11.57 -19.06 -9.98
N SER A 143 -10.56 -19.11 -10.84
CA SER A 143 -9.15 -18.93 -10.53
C SER A 143 -8.70 -17.56 -11.01
N GLN A 144 -7.71 -16.96 -10.34
CA GLN A 144 -7.12 -15.67 -10.72
C GLN A 144 -5.75 -15.92 -11.34
N SER A 145 -5.59 -15.52 -12.61
CA SER A 145 -4.29 -15.49 -13.27
C SER A 145 -3.47 -14.31 -12.76
N LEU A 146 -2.23 -14.56 -12.35
CA LEU A 146 -1.29 -13.59 -11.81
C LEU A 146 -0.13 -13.36 -12.78
N PHE A 147 0.58 -12.24 -12.60
CA PHE A 147 1.78 -11.94 -13.37
C PHE A 147 2.83 -13.05 -13.18
N GLY A 148 3.50 -13.43 -14.27
CA GLY A 148 4.52 -14.49 -14.25
C GLY A 148 3.97 -15.91 -14.34
N ARG A 149 2.74 -16.10 -14.87
CA ARG A 149 2.09 -17.40 -15.09
C ARG A 149 1.73 -18.15 -13.79
N ALA A 150 1.68 -17.46 -12.66
CA ALA A 150 1.10 -18.03 -11.45
C ALA A 150 -0.42 -17.95 -11.55
N GLU A 151 -1.12 -18.94 -10.99
CA GLU A 151 -2.58 -18.97 -10.94
C GLU A 151 -3.01 -19.34 -9.53
N THR A 152 -4.06 -18.70 -9.02
CA THR A 152 -4.62 -19.11 -7.73
C THR A 152 -5.38 -20.43 -7.89
N ARG A 153 -5.57 -21.14 -6.78
CA ARG A 153 -6.54 -22.24 -6.78
C ARG A 153 -7.91 -21.72 -7.15
N GLU A 154 -8.66 -22.55 -7.86
CA GLU A 154 -10.06 -22.30 -8.12
C GLU A 154 -10.83 -22.20 -6.80
N LYS A 155 -11.69 -21.19 -6.71
CA LYS A 155 -12.49 -20.91 -5.52
C LYS A 155 -13.90 -20.47 -5.91
N SER A 156 -14.88 -20.95 -5.15
CA SER A 156 -16.24 -20.42 -5.20
C SER A 156 -16.32 -19.13 -4.39
N GLN A 157 -16.72 -18.04 -5.02
CA GLN A 157 -16.82 -16.71 -4.42
C GLN A 157 -18.26 -16.21 -4.51
N LYS A 158 -18.81 -15.72 -3.39
CA LYS A 158 -20.13 -15.08 -3.38
C LYS A 158 -20.14 -13.79 -4.19
N LYS A 159 -21.32 -13.49 -4.76
CA LYS A 159 -21.59 -12.27 -5.54
C LYS A 159 -22.50 -11.34 -4.78
N TYR A 160 -22.16 -10.06 -4.80
CA TYR A 160 -22.90 -9.00 -4.13
C TYR A 160 -23.24 -7.87 -5.10
N ASN A 161 -24.46 -7.35 -5.00
CA ASN A 161 -24.83 -6.09 -5.64
C ASN A 161 -24.53 -4.96 -4.67
N MET A 162 -23.56 -4.12 -5.02
CA MET A 162 -23.05 -3.07 -4.17
C MET A 162 -23.37 -1.70 -4.74
N THR A 163 -23.48 -0.72 -3.85
CA THR A 163 -23.65 0.70 -4.22
C THR A 163 -22.60 1.54 -3.50
N LEU A 164 -21.82 2.30 -4.27
CA LEU A 164 -20.86 3.28 -3.78
C LEU A 164 -21.40 4.70 -3.99
N GLN A 165 -20.97 5.62 -3.15
CA GLN A 165 -21.24 7.05 -3.28
C GLN A 165 -19.98 7.83 -2.88
N GLY A 166 -19.61 8.83 -3.66
CA GLY A 166 -18.49 9.69 -3.31
C GLY A 166 -18.74 10.46 -2.01
N LEU A 167 -17.67 10.74 -1.25
CA LEU A 167 -17.83 11.49 0.01
C LEU A 167 -18.34 12.92 -0.24
N ASN A 168 -17.86 13.53 -1.33
CA ASN A 168 -18.16 14.89 -1.74
C ASN A 168 -19.26 14.96 -2.84
N THR A 169 -19.81 13.82 -3.28
CA THR A 169 -20.86 13.74 -4.29
C THR A 169 -22.11 13.11 -3.69
N ILE A 170 -23.12 13.92 -3.37
CA ILE A 170 -24.33 13.44 -2.69
C ILE A 170 -25.30 12.77 -3.67
N THR A 171 -25.29 13.17 -4.94
CA THR A 171 -26.30 12.73 -5.92
C THR A 171 -25.90 11.47 -6.69
N SER A 172 -24.61 11.24 -6.91
CA SER A 172 -24.12 10.17 -7.78
C SER A 172 -23.86 8.88 -6.99
N LYS A 173 -24.75 7.90 -7.17
CA LYS A 173 -24.57 6.53 -6.69
C LYS A 173 -24.09 5.63 -7.83
N PHE A 174 -23.07 4.83 -7.57
CA PHE A 174 -22.49 3.88 -8.52
C PHE A 174 -22.82 2.45 -8.10
N ARG A 175 -23.53 1.72 -8.95
CA ARG A 175 -23.92 0.33 -8.70
C ARG A 175 -23.05 -0.62 -9.51
N PHE A 176 -22.66 -1.72 -8.89
CA PHE A 176 -21.83 -2.74 -9.52
C PHE A 176 -22.00 -4.10 -8.84
N THR A 177 -21.54 -5.15 -9.52
CA THR A 177 -21.43 -6.50 -8.94
C THR A 177 -20.00 -6.73 -8.47
N ALA A 178 -19.84 -7.23 -7.24
CA ALA A 178 -18.55 -7.57 -6.67
C ALA A 178 -18.50 -9.06 -6.30
N LEU A 179 -17.32 -9.67 -6.47
CA LEU A 179 -16.99 -10.98 -5.91
C LEU A 179 -16.32 -10.83 -4.55
N GLU A 180 -16.60 -11.75 -3.64
CA GLU A 180 -15.99 -11.73 -2.31
C GLU A 180 -14.53 -12.18 -2.32
N GLU A 181 -13.65 -11.51 -1.59
CA GLU A 181 -12.23 -11.88 -1.45
C GLU A 181 -11.78 -11.80 0.01
N GLU A 182 -10.88 -12.67 0.45
CA GLU A 182 -10.34 -12.57 1.82
C GLU A 182 -9.49 -11.31 2.00
N LYS A 183 -8.63 -11.05 1.01
CA LYS A 183 -7.74 -9.90 0.98
C LYS A 183 -7.50 -9.49 -0.47
N ILE A 184 -7.83 -8.24 -0.78
CA ILE A 184 -7.68 -7.69 -2.13
C ILE A 184 -6.20 -7.46 -2.46
N CYS A 185 -5.49 -6.72 -1.62
CA CYS A 185 -4.08 -6.42 -1.84
C CYS A 185 -3.35 -6.13 -0.53
N ASN A 186 -2.03 -5.98 -0.63
CA ASN A 186 -1.21 -5.45 0.45
C ASN A 186 -1.35 -3.93 0.54
N PHE A 187 -0.50 -3.30 1.36
CA PHE A 187 -0.44 -1.86 1.52
C PHE A 187 -0.34 -1.13 0.17
N VAL A 188 -1.26 -0.19 -0.04
CA VAL A 188 -1.23 0.76 -1.17
C VAL A 188 -0.98 2.16 -0.61
N PRO A 189 0.10 2.86 -1.03
CA PRO A 189 0.41 4.20 -0.54
C PRO A 189 -0.66 5.22 -0.95
N ARG A 190 -0.66 6.37 -0.27
CA ARG A 190 -1.50 7.53 -0.58
C ARG A 190 -0.62 8.74 -0.84
N LEU A 191 -1.18 9.75 -1.51
CA LEU A 191 -0.52 11.05 -1.63
C LEU A 191 -0.39 11.69 -0.25
N THR A 192 0.85 11.93 0.18
CA THR A 192 1.17 12.63 1.44
C THR A 192 1.90 13.95 1.23
N ASN A 193 2.35 14.24 0.01
CA ASN A 193 3.04 15.48 -0.32
C ASN A 193 2.06 16.67 -0.24
N LEU A 194 2.27 17.54 0.77
CA LEU A 194 1.41 18.69 1.06
C LEU A 194 1.46 19.77 -0.02
N GLN A 195 2.57 19.96 -0.73
CA GLN A 195 2.66 20.93 -1.83
C GLN A 195 1.72 20.53 -2.96
N ILE A 196 1.72 19.25 -3.34
CA ILE A 196 0.84 18.71 -4.37
C ILE A 196 -0.63 18.79 -3.92
N ILE A 197 -0.93 18.40 -2.68
CA ILE A 197 -2.28 18.51 -2.12
C ILE A 197 -2.77 19.97 -2.14
N ASN A 198 -1.90 20.93 -1.80
CA ASN A 198 -2.26 22.35 -1.83
C ASN A 198 -2.46 22.87 -3.26
N ARG A 199 -1.69 22.39 -4.24
CA ARG A 199 -1.87 22.71 -5.66
C ARG A 199 -3.21 22.19 -6.19
N LEU A 200 -3.61 20.98 -5.79
CA LEU A 200 -4.92 20.42 -6.10
C LEU A 200 -6.04 21.28 -5.52
N LYS A 201 -5.94 21.66 -4.24
CA LYS A 201 -6.92 22.55 -3.59
C LYS A 201 -7.06 23.90 -4.28
N LYS A 202 -5.94 24.52 -4.72
CA LYS A 202 -5.95 25.76 -5.51
C LYS A 202 -6.69 25.61 -6.84
N SER A 203 -6.79 24.39 -7.36
CA SER A 203 -7.51 24.03 -8.57
C SER A 203 -8.93 23.50 -8.29
N ASN A 204 -9.44 23.71 -7.07
CA ASN A 204 -10.74 23.22 -6.60
C ASN A 204 -10.88 21.67 -6.63
N ILE A 205 -9.76 20.95 -6.53
CA ILE A 205 -9.71 19.49 -6.47
C ILE A 205 -9.47 19.04 -5.03
N PHE A 206 -10.38 18.23 -4.50
CA PHE A 206 -10.33 17.69 -3.15
C PHE A 206 -10.27 16.16 -3.18
N LEU A 207 -9.18 15.61 -2.68
CA LEU A 207 -9.03 14.16 -2.50
C LEU A 207 -9.78 13.71 -1.25
N SER A 208 -10.46 12.58 -1.32
CA SER A 208 -11.15 12.01 -0.16
C SER A 208 -10.20 11.30 0.82
N GLU A 209 -8.96 10.99 0.40
CA GLU A 209 -8.01 10.27 1.25
C GLU A 209 -6.89 11.14 1.85
N ILE A 210 -7.24 12.06 2.73
CA ILE A 210 -6.27 12.90 3.43
C ILE A 210 -6.14 12.46 4.89
N GLY A 211 -4.91 12.20 5.34
CA GLY A 211 -4.62 11.91 6.75
C GLY A 211 -3.60 10.79 6.98
N PRO A 212 -3.17 10.58 8.24
CA PRO A 212 -2.27 9.48 8.60
C PRO A 212 -2.96 8.12 8.40
N ASN A 213 -2.16 7.06 8.18
CA ASN A 213 -2.57 5.66 8.14
C ASN A 213 -3.68 5.31 7.12
N PRO A 214 -3.35 4.89 5.88
CA PRO A 214 -4.37 4.39 4.97
C PRO A 214 -5.07 3.16 5.55
N PRO A 215 -6.41 3.13 5.59
CA PRO A 215 -7.10 1.87 5.80
C PRO A 215 -6.76 0.91 4.66
N ASN A 216 -6.97 -0.38 4.92
CA ASN A 216 -6.86 -1.41 3.90
C ASN A 216 -7.85 -1.14 2.75
N ILE A 217 -7.53 -1.67 1.57
CA ILE A 217 -8.48 -1.67 0.44
C ILE A 217 -9.57 -2.69 0.75
N ASP A 218 -10.81 -2.23 0.87
CA ASP A 218 -11.97 -3.10 1.10
C ASP A 218 -12.75 -3.38 -0.18
N VAL A 219 -12.60 -2.54 -1.21
CA VAL A 219 -13.26 -2.70 -2.51
C VAL A 219 -12.25 -2.44 -3.62
N MET A 220 -12.27 -3.25 -4.66
CA MET A 220 -11.50 -3.05 -5.88
C MET A 220 -12.44 -3.07 -7.08
N LEU A 221 -12.31 -2.07 -7.94
CA LEU A 221 -13.11 -1.92 -9.14
C LEU A 221 -12.27 -2.32 -10.34
N GLY A 222 -12.71 -3.35 -11.04
CA GLY A 222 -12.05 -3.92 -12.19
C GLY A 222 -12.39 -3.20 -13.50
N ALA A 223 -11.78 -3.66 -14.59
CA ALA A 223 -12.05 -3.21 -15.95
C ALA A 223 -13.53 -3.40 -16.36
N ASP A 224 -14.26 -4.31 -15.71
CA ASP A 224 -15.70 -4.49 -15.89
C ASP A 224 -16.53 -3.24 -15.58
N VAL A 225 -16.01 -2.34 -14.72
CA VAL A 225 -16.77 -1.16 -14.27
C VAL A 225 -15.96 0.15 -14.25
N VAL A 226 -14.62 0.09 -14.26
CA VAL A 226 -13.77 1.30 -14.22
C VAL A 226 -14.07 2.26 -15.37
N GLY A 227 -14.34 1.75 -16.57
CA GLY A 227 -14.69 2.59 -17.73
C GLY A 227 -15.92 3.49 -17.48
N ASN A 228 -16.86 3.04 -16.64
CA ASN A 228 -18.08 3.77 -16.31
C ASN A 228 -17.85 4.84 -15.23
N LEU A 229 -16.71 4.82 -14.54
CA LEU A 229 -16.36 5.78 -13.49
C LEU A 229 -15.64 7.00 -14.04
N LEU A 230 -14.81 6.83 -15.07
CA LEU A 230 -13.94 7.87 -15.58
C LEU A 230 -14.75 8.93 -16.34
N THR A 231 -14.63 10.20 -15.95
CA THR A 231 -15.33 11.31 -16.62
C THR A 231 -14.56 11.84 -17.83
N GLY A 232 -13.32 11.38 -18.02
CA GLY A 232 -12.39 11.89 -19.04
C GLY A 232 -11.65 13.17 -18.62
N ILE A 233 -12.06 13.80 -17.51
CA ILE A 233 -11.39 14.99 -17.00
C ILE A 233 -10.14 14.56 -16.22
N SER A 234 -9.01 15.18 -16.56
CA SER A 234 -7.74 14.95 -15.86
C SER A 234 -6.90 16.21 -15.79
N MET A 235 -6.02 16.25 -14.79
CA MET A 235 -5.06 17.32 -14.57
C MET A 235 -3.66 16.70 -14.46
N ASN A 236 -2.78 17.10 -15.38
CA ASN A 236 -1.37 16.74 -15.29
C ASN A 236 -0.68 17.57 -14.20
N LEU A 237 -0.10 16.90 -13.22
CA LEU A 237 0.59 17.52 -12.08
C LEU A 237 2.11 17.62 -12.31
N GLY A 238 2.61 17.15 -13.45
CA GLY A 238 4.03 17.08 -13.77
C GLY A 238 4.66 15.74 -13.37
N ASN A 239 5.83 15.43 -13.94
CA ASN A 239 6.62 14.24 -13.60
C ASN A 239 5.86 12.90 -13.73
N GLY A 240 4.82 12.83 -14.56
CA GLY A 240 4.00 11.64 -14.74
C GLY A 240 2.91 11.43 -13.68
N LEU A 241 2.74 12.39 -12.75
CA LEU A 241 1.65 12.39 -11.79
C LEU A 241 0.39 13.03 -12.41
N VAL A 242 -0.74 12.35 -12.31
CA VAL A 242 -2.01 12.79 -12.92
C VAL A 242 -3.13 12.65 -11.89
N ALA A 243 -3.93 13.70 -11.74
CA ALA A 243 -5.21 13.63 -11.07
C ALA A 243 -6.31 13.38 -12.10
N THR A 244 -7.20 12.43 -11.83
CA THR A 244 -8.30 12.06 -12.72
C THR A 244 -9.61 12.16 -11.96
N ASP A 245 -10.59 12.78 -12.59
CA ASP A 245 -11.93 12.89 -12.05
C ASP A 245 -12.74 11.62 -12.34
N THR A 246 -13.57 11.25 -11.37
CA THR A 246 -14.46 10.10 -11.48
C THR A 246 -15.83 10.45 -10.92
N VAL A 247 -16.86 9.68 -11.28
CA VAL A 247 -18.21 9.85 -10.70
C VAL A 247 -18.25 9.75 -9.17
N LEU A 248 -17.24 9.14 -8.54
CA LEU A 248 -17.11 8.96 -7.09
C LEU A 248 -16.17 10.00 -6.44
N GLY A 249 -15.46 10.81 -7.22
CA GLY A 249 -14.47 11.78 -6.76
C GLY A 249 -13.09 11.60 -7.40
N TRP A 250 -12.17 12.49 -7.03
CA TRP A 250 -10.84 12.55 -7.64
C TRP A 250 -9.90 11.47 -7.12
N VAL A 251 -9.14 10.88 -8.04
CA VAL A 251 -8.05 9.93 -7.78
C VAL A 251 -6.73 10.49 -8.30
N VAL A 252 -5.60 10.05 -7.76
CA VAL A 252 -4.26 10.44 -8.24
C VAL A 252 -3.44 9.20 -8.54
N MET A 253 -2.75 9.20 -9.68
CA MET A 253 -1.89 8.12 -10.14
C MET A 253 -0.53 8.66 -10.57
N GLY A 254 0.52 7.86 -10.36
CA GLY A 254 1.87 8.15 -10.87
C GLY A 254 2.91 8.30 -9.76
N PRO A 255 4.17 8.55 -10.11
CA PRO A 255 5.25 8.68 -9.15
C PRO A 255 5.05 9.95 -8.30
N SER A 256 4.97 9.79 -6.98
CA SER A 256 5.01 10.95 -6.09
C SER A 256 6.46 11.40 -5.90
N CYS A 257 6.75 12.70 -5.95
CA CYS A 257 8.07 13.23 -5.60
C CYS A 257 8.16 13.46 -4.07
N ARG A 258 9.29 13.10 -3.45
CA ARG A 258 9.55 13.37 -2.01
C ARG A 258 10.07 14.77 -1.75
N LYS A 259 10.62 15.43 -2.76
CA LYS A 259 11.16 16.80 -2.70
C LYS A 259 10.79 17.53 -3.98
N GLU A 260 10.13 18.68 -3.84
CA GLU A 260 10.14 19.80 -4.80
C GLU A 260 10.59 21.04 -4.04
#